data_AF-A0A7C1MYX9-F1
#
_entry.id   AF-A0A7C1MYX9-F1
#
_cell.length_a   1.000
_cell.length_b   1.000
_cell.length_c   1.000
_cell.angle_alpha   90.00
_cell.angle_beta   90.00
_cell.angle_gamma   90.00
#
_symmetry.space_group_name_H-M   'P 1'
#
loop_
_entity.id
_entity.type
_entity.pdbx_description
1 polymer ?
#
loop_
_entity_poly.entity_id
_entity_poly.type
_entity_poly.pdbx_seq_one_letter_code
_entity_poly.pdbx_strand_id
1 'polypeptide(L)'
;MGKKKNIPEEKKTSALPWIIAVVVAVVAVLAISGNLPFTGAEKETGKSFNLSGKETRPVLDPAQFTGQTRMAYAAAKEYADMLNEVFCYCYCDEEPFNHSTLLSCFATEHGAG
;
A
#
# COMPACT_ATOMS: atom_id res chain seq x y z
N MET A 1 79.61 7.94 -8.98
CA MET A 1 78.41 8.81 -9.08
C MET A 1 77.29 8.01 -9.75
N GLY A 2 76.41 7.35 -8.99
CA GLY A 2 75.29 6.56 -9.55
C GLY A 2 74.04 6.81 -8.74
N LYS A 3 73.16 7.69 -9.23
CA LYS A 3 71.95 8.15 -8.52
C LYS A 3 70.92 7.02 -8.41
N LYS A 4 70.52 6.69 -7.18
CA LYS A 4 69.35 5.86 -6.88
C LYS A 4 68.09 6.58 -7.38
N LYS A 5 67.26 5.88 -8.16
CA LYS A 5 65.95 6.38 -8.60
C LYS A 5 64.90 5.71 -7.71
N ASN A 6 64.25 6.50 -6.86
CA ASN A 6 63.14 6.04 -6.02
C ASN A 6 61.90 5.85 -6.91
N ILE A 7 61.25 4.70 -6.79
CA ILE A 7 59.94 4.42 -7.41
C ILE A 7 58.88 5.04 -6.49
N PRO A 8 58.06 6.00 -6.95
CA PRO A 8 56.92 6.47 -6.18
C PRO A 8 55.78 5.45 -6.28
N GLU A 9 55.27 4.99 -5.14
CA GLU A 9 54.05 4.19 -5.10
C GLU A 9 52.87 4.96 -5.69
N GLU A 10 52.18 4.31 -6.63
CA GLU A 10 50.98 4.84 -7.26
C GLU A 10 49.80 4.75 -6.27
N LYS A 11 49.53 5.84 -5.57
CA LYS A 11 48.37 5.95 -4.69
C LYS A 11 47.10 6.02 -5.56
N LYS A 12 46.49 4.87 -5.84
CA LYS A 12 45.22 4.73 -6.56
C LYS A 12 44.12 5.47 -5.79
N THR A 13 43.91 6.74 -6.10
CA THR A 13 42.82 7.55 -5.57
C THR A 13 41.52 6.98 -6.12
N SER A 14 40.91 6.06 -5.38
CA SER A 14 39.65 5.45 -5.80
C SER A 14 38.60 6.54 -5.91
N ALA A 15 37.94 6.70 -7.06
CA ALA A 15 36.81 7.61 -7.26
C ALA A 15 35.57 7.25 -6.41
N LEU A 16 35.68 6.21 -5.59
CA LEU A 16 34.66 5.68 -4.71
C LEU A 16 34.04 6.69 -3.72
N PRO A 17 34.79 7.58 -3.01
CA PRO A 17 34.18 8.53 -2.10
C PRO A 17 33.39 9.62 -2.85
N TRP A 18 33.80 9.96 -4.08
CA TRP A 18 33.07 10.92 -4.91
C TRP A 18 31.75 10.33 -5.44
N ILE A 19 31.76 9.07 -5.86
CA ILE A 19 30.54 8.37 -6.30
C ILE A 19 29.54 8.27 -5.14
N ILE A 20 30.01 7.92 -3.94
CA ILE A 20 29.14 7.87 -2.74
C ILE A 20 28.54 9.24 -2.45
N ALA A 21 29.33 10.31 -2.50
CA ALA A 21 28.84 11.66 -2.25
C ALA A 21 27.75 12.08 -3.26
N VAL A 22 27.92 11.75 -4.54
CA VAL A 22 26.93 12.05 -5.59
C VAL A 22 25.65 11.25 -5.38
N VAL A 23 25.75 9.96 -5.07
CA VAL A 23 24.57 9.12 -4.82
C VAL A 23 23.77 9.63 -3.61
N VAL A 24 24.45 9.97 -2.51
CA VAL A 24 23.80 10.52 -1.31
C VAL A 24 23.10 11.84 -1.61
N ALA A 25 23.74 12.73 -2.39
CA ALA A 25 23.13 14.00 -2.79
C ALA A 25 21.88 13.79 -3.66
N VAL A 26 21.92 12.86 -4.62
CA VAL A 26 20.77 12.54 -5.48
C VAL A 26 19.62 11.94 -4.67
N VAL A 27 19.88 11.00 -3.76
CA VAL A 27 18.85 10.43 -2.89
C VAL A 27 18.24 11.50 -1.98
N ALA A 28 19.05 12.41 -1.42
CA ALA A 28 18.55 13.52 -0.61
C ALA A 28 17.62 14.46 -1.40
N VAL A 29 17.97 14.78 -2.65
CA VAL A 29 17.13 15.61 -3.53
C VAL A 29 15.82 14.89 -3.87
N LEU A 30 15.87 13.59 -4.16
CA LEU A 30 14.67 12.78 -4.41
C LEU A 30 13.77 12.70 -3.16
N ALA A 31 14.37 12.66 -1.96
CA ALA A 31 13.62 12.58 -0.71
C ALA A 31 12.89 13.89 -0.41
N ILE A 32 13.57 15.04 -0.61
CA ILE A 32 12.98 16.37 -0.40
C ILE A 32 11.85 16.64 -1.42
N SER A 33 12.02 16.21 -2.66
CA SER A 33 11.04 16.43 -3.74
C SER A 33 9.86 15.45 -3.73
N GLY A 34 9.86 14.44 -2.85
CA GLY A 34 8.79 13.44 -2.73
C GLY A 34 8.71 12.44 -3.89
N ASN A 35 9.73 12.41 -4.77
CA ASN A 35 9.76 11.56 -5.96
C ASN A 35 10.68 10.34 -5.78
N LEU A 36 10.76 9.83 -4.55
CA LEU A 36 11.59 8.67 -4.22
C LEU A 36 10.90 7.40 -4.76
N PRO A 37 11.52 6.64 -5.67
CA PRO A 37 10.88 5.46 -6.28
C PRO A 37 10.73 4.27 -5.32
N PHE A 38 11.13 4.41 -4.05
CA PHE A 38 11.11 3.35 -3.05
C PHE A 38 10.22 3.64 -1.84
N THR A 39 9.65 4.85 -1.73
CA THR A 39 8.64 5.14 -0.72
C THR A 39 7.27 4.81 -1.28
N GLY A 40 7.04 3.52 -1.55
CA GLY A 40 5.68 2.99 -1.56
C GLY A 40 5.18 2.98 -0.13
N ALA A 41 4.90 4.17 0.42
CA ALA A 41 4.17 4.28 1.67
C ALA A 41 2.74 3.83 1.35
N GLU A 42 2.49 2.52 1.45
CA GLU A 42 1.15 2.04 1.75
C GLU A 42 0.70 2.88 2.94
N LYS A 43 -0.30 3.73 2.73
CA LYS A 43 -0.92 4.48 3.81
C LYS A 43 -1.58 3.43 4.69
N GLU A 44 -0.86 2.94 5.68
CA GLU A 44 -1.41 2.30 6.87
C GLU A 44 -2.30 3.35 7.53
N THR A 45 -3.53 3.50 7.02
CA THR A 45 -4.48 4.53 7.46
C THR A 45 -5.03 4.24 8.85
N GLY A 46 -4.70 3.07 9.43
CA GLY A 46 -5.24 2.59 10.71
C GLY A 46 -6.74 2.26 10.65
N LYS A 47 -7.35 2.25 9.45
CA LYS A 47 -8.81 2.10 9.29
C LYS A 47 -9.32 0.70 9.54
N SER A 48 -8.47 -0.34 9.49
CA SER A 48 -8.89 -1.75 9.49
C SER A 48 -9.85 -2.14 10.60
N PHE A 49 -9.76 -1.50 11.78
CA PHE A 49 -10.67 -1.70 12.91
C PHE A 49 -11.24 -0.40 13.49
N ASN A 50 -10.91 0.75 12.92
CA ASN A 50 -11.39 2.06 13.38
C ASN A 50 -12.37 2.61 12.34
N LEU A 51 -13.61 2.14 12.41
CA LEU A 51 -14.65 2.38 11.42
C LEU A 51 -15.55 3.53 11.84
N SER A 52 -16.05 4.29 10.86
CA SER A 52 -16.94 5.44 11.07
C SER A 52 -18.36 5.04 11.49
N GLY A 53 -18.73 3.75 11.35
CA GLY A 53 -20.05 3.25 11.68
C GLY A 53 -20.17 1.74 11.50
N LYS A 54 -21.42 1.25 11.54
CA LYS A 54 -21.80 -0.14 11.31
C LYS A 54 -22.86 -0.21 10.21
N GLU A 55 -22.77 -1.23 9.37
CA GLU A 55 -23.84 -1.55 8.43
C GLU A 55 -24.98 -2.26 9.17
N THR A 56 -26.21 -1.82 8.94
CA THR A 56 -27.42 -2.40 9.56
C THR A 56 -28.34 -3.04 8.53
N ARG A 57 -28.12 -2.79 7.23
CA ARG A 57 -28.87 -3.42 6.16
C ARG A 57 -28.46 -4.89 6.01
N PRO A 58 -29.38 -5.78 5.61
CA PRO A 58 -29.02 -7.15 5.30
C PRO A 58 -28.12 -7.21 4.06
N VAL A 59 -27.28 -8.24 4.01
CA VAL A 59 -26.56 -8.63 2.79
C VAL A 59 -27.59 -8.99 1.70
N LEU A 60 -27.31 -8.57 0.45
CA LEU A 60 -28.14 -8.93 -0.70
C LEU A 60 -28.25 -10.45 -0.86
N ASP A 61 -29.36 -10.92 -1.43
CA ASP A 61 -29.60 -12.35 -1.57
C ASP A 61 -28.55 -12.96 -2.52
N PRO A 62 -27.73 -13.93 -2.07
CA PRO A 62 -26.74 -14.57 -2.93
C PRO A 62 -27.36 -15.17 -4.20
N ALA A 63 -28.64 -15.56 -4.18
CA ALA A 63 -29.34 -16.09 -5.34
C ALA A 63 -29.43 -15.11 -6.53
N GLN A 64 -29.20 -13.81 -6.30
CA GLN A 64 -29.14 -12.78 -7.34
C GLN A 64 -27.84 -12.86 -8.18
N PHE A 65 -26.82 -13.56 -7.68
CA PHE A 65 -25.49 -13.64 -8.31
C PHE A 65 -25.16 -15.05 -8.76
N THR A 66 -24.06 -15.19 -9.52
CA THR A 66 -23.54 -16.48 -9.97
C THR A 66 -22.05 -16.63 -9.66
N GLY A 67 -21.51 -17.84 -9.83
CA GLY A 67 -20.08 -18.10 -9.69
C GLY A 67 -19.49 -17.70 -8.34
N GLN A 68 -18.30 -17.09 -8.37
CA GLN A 68 -17.58 -16.63 -7.18
C GLN A 68 -18.32 -15.51 -6.46
N THR A 69 -18.98 -14.60 -7.19
CA THR A 69 -19.76 -13.52 -6.59
C THR A 69 -20.86 -14.07 -5.69
N ARG A 70 -21.62 -15.08 -6.16
CA ARG A 70 -22.60 -15.76 -5.30
C ARG A 70 -21.99 -16.31 -4.02
N MET A 71 -20.81 -16.94 -4.12
CA MET A 71 -20.13 -17.51 -2.95
C MET A 71 -19.66 -16.42 -1.99
N ALA A 72 -19.20 -15.28 -2.51
CA ALA A 72 -18.80 -14.13 -1.72
C ALA A 72 -19.99 -13.53 -0.94
N TYR A 73 -21.15 -13.33 -1.57
CA TYR A 73 -22.35 -12.86 -0.88
C TYR A 73 -22.89 -13.88 0.13
N ALA A 74 -22.79 -15.19 -0.18
CA ALA A 74 -23.17 -16.24 0.76
C ALA A 74 -22.28 -16.23 2.02
N ALA A 75 -20.96 -16.12 1.83
CA ALA A 75 -20.02 -15.99 2.94
C ALA A 75 -20.24 -14.69 3.71
N ALA A 76 -20.49 -13.56 3.03
CA ALA A 76 -20.78 -12.30 3.69
C ALA A 76 -22.04 -12.36 4.55
N LYS A 77 -23.07 -13.09 4.10
CA LYS A 77 -24.28 -13.34 4.87
C LYS A 77 -24.04 -14.24 6.08
N GLU A 78 -23.19 -15.26 5.95
CA GLU A 78 -22.83 -16.17 7.05
C GLU A 78 -21.98 -15.49 8.13
N TYR A 79 -21.04 -14.63 7.72
CA TYR A 79 -20.07 -13.97 8.61
C TYR A 79 -20.34 -12.47 8.77
N ALA A 80 -21.61 -12.05 8.68
CA ALA A 80 -21.99 -10.64 8.62
C ALA A 80 -21.39 -9.82 9.78
N ASP A 81 -21.45 -10.34 11.00
CA ASP A 81 -20.91 -9.66 12.19
C ASP A 81 -19.41 -9.38 12.07
N MET A 82 -18.62 -10.35 11.58
CA MET A 82 -17.18 -10.18 11.37
C MET A 82 -16.90 -9.14 10.29
N LEU A 83 -17.63 -9.19 9.17
CA LEU A 83 -17.46 -8.23 8.08
C LEU A 83 -17.86 -6.80 8.50
N ASN A 84 -18.68 -6.67 9.54
CA ASN A 84 -19.05 -5.38 10.10
C ASN A 84 -17.99 -4.81 11.05
N GLU A 85 -16.94 -5.56 11.39
CA GLU A 85 -15.82 -5.12 12.24
C GLU A 85 -14.58 -4.71 11.44
N VAL A 86 -14.57 -4.91 10.12
CA VAL A 86 -13.40 -4.65 9.29
C VAL A 86 -13.66 -3.63 8.18
N PHE A 87 -12.62 -2.89 7.84
CA PHE A 87 -12.64 -1.92 6.74
C PHE A 87 -12.82 -2.59 5.38
N CYS A 88 -13.56 -1.95 4.46
CA CYS A 88 -13.72 -2.48 3.10
C CYS A 88 -12.45 -2.20 2.27
N TYR A 89 -11.80 -3.26 1.78
CA TYR A 89 -10.60 -3.15 0.95
C TYR A 89 -10.81 -2.47 -0.42
N CYS A 90 -12.06 -2.17 -0.79
CA CYS A 90 -12.39 -1.36 -1.96
C CYS A 90 -12.12 0.14 -1.75
N TYR A 91 -11.84 0.60 -0.52
CA TYR A 91 -11.64 2.02 -0.18
C TYR A 91 -12.80 2.92 -0.63
N CYS A 92 -14.04 2.46 -0.41
CA CYS A 92 -15.27 3.15 -0.81
C CYS A 92 -16.02 3.78 0.37
N ASP A 93 -15.28 4.14 1.42
CA ASP A 93 -15.79 4.81 2.61
C ASP A 93 -16.09 6.30 2.41
N GLU A 94 -15.68 6.84 1.26
CA GLU A 94 -15.99 8.18 0.81
C GLU A 94 -17.00 8.16 -0.35
N GLU A 95 -17.37 9.34 -0.85
CA GLU A 95 -18.24 9.48 -2.00
C GLU A 95 -17.70 8.71 -3.23
N PRO A 96 -18.57 8.13 -4.07
CA PRO A 96 -20.03 8.24 -4.02
C PRO A 96 -20.74 7.19 -3.13
N PHE A 97 -20.01 6.21 -2.60
CA PHE A 97 -20.61 5.04 -1.96
C PHE A 97 -20.82 5.19 -0.45
N ASN A 98 -19.89 5.87 0.24
CA ASN A 98 -19.96 6.12 1.68
C ASN A 98 -20.17 4.85 2.53
N HIS A 99 -19.47 3.75 2.20
CA HIS A 99 -19.55 2.48 2.89
C HIS A 99 -18.76 2.47 4.20
N SER A 100 -19.42 2.21 5.33
CA SER A 100 -18.78 2.28 6.65
C SER A 100 -17.90 1.07 6.97
N THR A 101 -18.27 -0.11 6.49
CA THR A 101 -17.60 -1.39 6.81
C THR A 101 -17.51 -2.27 5.57
N LEU A 102 -16.76 -3.38 5.62
CA LEU A 102 -16.75 -4.38 4.54
C LEU A 102 -18.15 -4.95 4.29
N LEU A 103 -18.99 -5.08 5.33
CA LEU A 103 -20.36 -5.53 5.17
C LEU A 103 -21.20 -4.58 4.29
N SER A 104 -20.97 -3.26 4.34
CA SER A 104 -21.67 -2.30 3.48
C SER A 104 -21.51 -2.59 1.99
N CYS A 105 -20.33 -3.10 1.59
CA CYS A 105 -20.04 -3.50 0.22
C CYS A 105 -20.97 -4.65 -0.25
N PHE A 106 -21.45 -5.51 0.66
CA PHE A 106 -22.37 -6.63 0.38
C PHE A 106 -23.85 -6.31 0.64
N ALA A 107 -24.16 -5.18 1.26
CA ALA A 107 -25.53 -4.65 1.38
C ALA A 107 -25.99 -3.92 0.09
N THR A 108 -25.09 -3.77 -0.88
CA THR A 108 -25.33 -3.22 -2.21
C THR A 108 -24.68 -4.14 -3.24
N GLU A 109 -24.77 -3.81 -4.54
CA GLU A 109 -24.15 -4.61 -5.59
C GLU A 109 -22.63 -4.37 -5.71
N HIS A 110 -22.06 -3.42 -4.96
CA HIS A 110 -20.64 -3.03 -5.11
C HIS A 110 -19.66 -4.19 -4.83
N GLY A 111 -20.00 -5.11 -3.92
CA GLY A 111 -19.21 -6.32 -3.67
C GLY A 111 -19.14 -7.29 -4.86
N ALA A 112 -19.90 -7.04 -5.94
CA ALA A 112 -19.85 -7.82 -7.17
C ALA A 112 -18.80 -7.35 -8.19
N GLY A 113 -18.14 -6.21 -7.93
CA GLY A 113 -17.15 -5.59 -8.82
C GLY A 113 -17.68 -4.39 -9.58
#